data_AF-A0AAJ2PPH7-F1
#
_entry.id   AF-A0AAJ2PPH7-F1
#
_cell.length_a   1.000
_cell.length_b   1.000
_cell.length_c   1.000
_cell.angle_alpha   90.00
_cell.angle_beta   90.00
_cell.angle_gamma   90.00
#
_symmetry.space_group_name_H-M   'P 1'
#
loop_
_entity.id
_entity.type
_entity.pdbx_description
1 polymer ?
#
loop_
_entity_poly.entity_id
_entity_poly.type
_entity_poly.pdbx_seq_one_letter_code
_entity_poly.pdbx_strand_id
1 'polypeptide(L)'
;MSQRIQVQIESRTRYHIMWLAGVRHVALDQHCLRSFGQPDRPRLDISRRHQILELPEHNPPLAWYLCALPDPWKWSDNAHLAFEGAPGERWDGPALVSGLYVRLENARPITGWGEHNIPLDEQRRNSVRFRTCRNYQFAWWLRTERNAPDARPKFVPPNRPGEGEQMLLS
;
A
#
# COMPACT_ATOMS: atom_id res chain seq x y z
N MET A 1 -3.89 -10.21 -26.84
CA MET A 1 -3.16 -9.02 -26.38
C MET A 1 -3.54 -8.81 -24.94
N SER A 2 -2.60 -8.93 -23.99
CA SER A 2 -2.85 -8.44 -22.62
C SER A 2 -2.93 -6.91 -22.72
N GLN A 3 -3.89 -6.29 -22.04
CA GLN A 3 -4.02 -4.84 -22.06
C GLN A 3 -3.41 -4.25 -20.78
N ARG A 4 -2.67 -3.15 -20.92
CA ARG A 4 -2.00 -2.47 -19.80
C ARG A 4 -3.03 -2.00 -18.79
N ILE A 5 -2.69 -2.12 -17.51
CA ILE A 5 -3.46 -1.45 -16.46
C ILE A 5 -3.16 0.04 -16.54
N GLN A 6 -4.21 0.84 -16.68
CA GLN A 6 -4.11 2.29 -16.56
C GLN A 6 -4.78 2.72 -15.25
N VAL A 7 -4.07 3.56 -14.49
CA VAL A 7 -4.56 4.17 -13.24
C VAL A 7 -4.61 5.66 -13.44
N GLN A 8 -5.81 6.22 -13.43
CA GLN A 8 -6.03 7.66 -13.45
C GLN A 8 -6.39 8.10 -12.04
N ILE A 9 -5.68 9.10 -11.51
CA ILE A 9 -5.85 9.60 -10.15
C ILE A 9 -6.28 11.07 -10.23
N GLU A 10 -7.36 11.41 -9.52
CA GLU A 10 -7.76 12.78 -9.20
C GLU A 10 -7.63 13.02 -7.68
N SER A 11 -6.67 13.86 -7.30
CA SER A 11 -6.49 14.36 -5.93
C SER A 11 -7.49 15.48 -5.66
N ARG A 12 -8.56 15.19 -4.91
CA ARG A 12 -9.60 16.18 -4.55
C ARG A 12 -9.29 16.92 -3.24
N THR A 13 -8.21 16.54 -2.57
CA THR A 13 -7.62 17.24 -1.43
C THR A 13 -6.09 17.27 -1.58
N ARG A 14 -5.42 17.99 -0.69
CA ARG A 14 -3.96 18.01 -0.59
C ARG A 14 -3.46 16.77 0.14
N TYR A 15 -2.34 16.25 -0.30
CA TYR A 15 -1.70 15.06 0.26
C TYR A 15 -0.24 15.37 0.57
N HIS A 16 0.22 15.05 1.78
CA HIS A 16 1.65 15.12 2.12
C HIS A 16 2.42 13.93 1.56
N ILE A 17 1.79 12.76 1.54
CA ILE A 17 2.37 11.51 1.09
C ILE A 17 1.37 10.81 0.18
N MET A 18 1.82 10.36 -0.98
CA MET A 18 1.07 9.49 -1.87
C MET A 18 2.04 8.50 -2.52
N TRP A 19 1.67 7.23 -2.55
CA TRP A 19 2.46 6.19 -3.20
C TRP A 19 1.58 5.08 -3.75
N LEU A 20 2.04 4.45 -4.81
CA LEU A 20 1.50 3.22 -5.39
C LEU A 20 2.52 2.10 -5.20
N ALA A 21 2.07 0.94 -4.75
CA ALA A 21 2.90 -0.23 -4.48
C ALA A 21 2.40 -1.44 -5.29
N GLY A 22 3.29 -2.07 -6.07
CA GLY A 22 3.08 -3.40 -6.62
C GLY A 22 3.58 -4.44 -5.64
N VAL A 23 2.67 -5.15 -4.97
CA VAL A 23 2.99 -6.03 -3.85
C VAL A 23 3.29 -7.45 -4.35
N ARG A 24 4.48 -7.96 -4.03
CA ARG A 24 4.94 -9.31 -4.40
C ARG A 24 5.14 -10.23 -3.20
N HIS A 25 5.45 -9.63 -2.06
CA HIS A 25 5.76 -10.30 -0.80
C HIS A 25 5.14 -9.51 0.33
N VAL A 26 5.08 -10.12 1.51
CA VAL A 26 4.65 -9.46 2.73
C VAL A 26 5.71 -9.60 3.83
N ALA A 27 5.80 -8.60 4.69
CA ALA A 27 6.66 -8.61 5.88
C ALA A 27 5.77 -8.33 7.10
N LEU A 28 5.19 -9.39 7.68
CA LEU A 28 4.14 -9.29 8.70
C LEU A 28 4.66 -8.93 10.10
N ASP A 29 5.98 -8.77 10.22
CA ASP A 29 6.65 -8.14 11.35
C ASP A 29 6.68 -6.60 11.25
N GLN A 30 6.34 -6.05 10.07
CA GLN A 30 6.31 -4.63 9.75
C GLN A 30 4.88 -4.13 9.48
N HIS A 31 4.69 -2.81 9.50
CA HIS A 31 3.42 -2.15 9.15
C HIS A 31 3.68 -0.96 8.19
N CYS A 32 2.63 -0.22 7.81
CA CYS A 32 2.66 0.79 6.76
C CYS A 32 3.24 0.22 5.45
N LEU A 33 3.93 1.02 4.63
CA LEU A 33 4.51 0.54 3.37
C LEU A 33 5.48 -0.65 3.56
N ARG A 34 6.11 -0.77 4.74
CA ARG A 34 7.08 -1.83 5.02
C ARG A 34 6.42 -3.21 5.12
N SER A 35 5.12 -3.31 5.38
CA SER A 35 4.41 -4.60 5.39
C SER A 35 4.37 -5.26 4.01
N PHE A 36 4.67 -4.53 2.94
CA PHE A 36 4.77 -5.05 1.57
C PHE A 36 6.22 -5.43 1.18
N GLY A 37 7.14 -5.47 2.15
CA GLY A 37 8.53 -5.89 1.95
C GLY A 37 9.35 -4.95 1.05
N GLN A 38 9.53 -5.37 -0.20
CA GLN A 38 10.17 -4.61 -1.28
C GLN A 38 9.21 -4.50 -2.46
N PRO A 39 8.14 -3.69 -2.36
CA PRO A 39 7.17 -3.57 -3.45
C PRO A 39 7.76 -2.80 -4.63
N ASP A 40 7.20 -3.03 -5.81
CA ASP A 40 7.42 -2.16 -6.97
C ASP A 40 6.84 -0.78 -6.64
N ARG A 41 7.54 0.30 -7.00
CA ARG A 41 7.12 1.68 -6.65
C ARG A 41 7.13 2.59 -7.87
N PRO A 42 6.09 2.53 -8.72
CA PRO A 42 5.87 3.53 -9.75
C PRO A 42 5.87 4.93 -9.14
N ARG A 43 6.52 5.88 -9.81
CA ARG A 43 6.61 7.25 -9.34
C ARG A 43 5.26 7.95 -9.50
N LEU A 44 4.74 8.50 -8.41
CA LEU A 44 3.61 9.42 -8.42
C LEU A 44 4.10 10.86 -8.24
N ASP A 45 3.36 11.80 -8.83
CA ASP A 45 3.57 13.23 -8.61
C ASP A 45 2.48 13.75 -7.67
N ILE A 46 2.83 13.91 -6.39
CA ILE A 46 1.90 14.29 -5.33
C ILE A 46 1.36 15.71 -5.56
N SER A 47 2.09 16.56 -6.28
CA SER A 47 1.68 17.94 -6.56
C SER A 47 0.60 18.04 -7.64
N ARG A 48 0.43 16.98 -8.46
CA ARG A 48 -0.55 16.98 -9.54
C ARG A 48 -1.93 16.60 -9.04
N ARG A 49 -2.90 17.44 -9.38
CA ARG A 49 -4.32 17.14 -9.20
C ARG A 49 -4.76 15.94 -10.04
N HIS A 50 -4.34 15.87 -11.30
CA HIS A 50 -4.66 14.77 -12.20
C HIS A 50 -3.39 14.11 -12.71
N GLN A 51 -3.34 12.79 -12.68
CA GLN A 51 -2.24 12.02 -13.25
C GLN A 51 -2.70 10.67 -13.76
N ILE A 52 -2.03 10.18 -14.80
CA ILE A 52 -2.29 8.89 -15.44
C ILE A 52 -1.01 8.08 -15.36
N LEU A 53 -1.13 6.83 -14.93
CA LEU A 53 -0.05 5.87 -14.87
C LEU A 53 -0.40 4.65 -15.71
N GLU A 54 0.60 4.16 -16.44
CA GLU A 54 0.56 2.82 -17.03
C GLU A 54 1.42 1.89 -16.19
N LEU A 55 0.85 0.76 -15.78
CA LEU A 55 1.56 -0.20 -14.94
C LEU A 55 2.21 -1.31 -15.79
N PRO A 56 3.33 -1.90 -15.32
CA PRO A 56 4.00 -2.98 -16.05
C PRO A 56 3.09 -4.20 -16.23
N GLU A 57 3.11 -4.77 -17.45
CA GLU A 57 2.39 -6.02 -17.76
C GLU A 57 3.24 -7.26 -17.51
N HIS A 58 4.56 -7.14 -17.65
CA HIS A 58 5.47 -8.28 -17.56
C HIS A 58 5.74 -8.57 -16.09
N ASN A 59 5.56 -9.84 -15.70
CA ASN A 59 5.71 -10.29 -14.31
C ASN A 59 4.87 -9.45 -13.33
N PRO A 60 3.54 -9.44 -13.44
CA PRO A 60 2.70 -8.58 -12.61
C PRO A 60 2.85 -8.92 -11.12
N PRO A 61 2.68 -7.93 -10.21
CA PRO A 61 2.62 -8.20 -8.78
C PRO A 61 1.33 -8.96 -8.42
N LEU A 62 1.25 -9.48 -7.19
CA LEU A 62 0.04 -10.15 -6.67
C LEU A 62 -1.15 -9.19 -6.59
N ALA A 63 -0.88 -7.93 -6.25
CA ALA A 63 -1.85 -6.86 -6.21
C ALA A 63 -1.14 -5.50 -6.30
N TRP A 64 -1.91 -4.47 -6.64
CA TRP A 64 -1.50 -3.08 -6.50
C TRP A 64 -2.20 -2.44 -5.30
N TYR A 65 -1.50 -1.51 -4.65
CA TYR A 65 -2.02 -0.79 -3.49
C TYR A 65 -1.65 0.69 -3.55
N LEU A 66 -2.66 1.56 -3.65
CA LEU A 66 -2.54 3.01 -3.58
C LEU A 66 -2.83 3.48 -2.16
N CYS A 67 -2.00 4.40 -1.65
CA CYS A 67 -2.23 5.05 -0.37
C CYS A 67 -1.90 6.53 -0.45
N ALA A 68 -2.73 7.37 0.16
CA ALA A 68 -2.49 8.80 0.25
C ALA A 68 -2.89 9.34 1.64
N LEU A 69 -2.02 10.14 2.24
CA LEU A 69 -2.17 10.73 3.57
C LEU A 69 -2.46 12.23 3.43
N PRO A 70 -3.63 12.71 3.87
CA PRO A 70 -4.08 14.07 3.60
C PRO A 70 -3.25 15.12 4.36
N ASP A 71 -3.35 16.37 3.89
CA ASP A 71 -2.81 17.57 4.52
C ASP A 71 -3.97 18.55 4.84
N PRO A 72 -4.28 18.83 6.12
CA PRO A 72 -3.59 18.38 7.32
C PRO A 72 -3.81 16.88 7.61
N TRP A 73 -2.87 16.26 8.33
CA TRP A 73 -2.95 14.84 8.66
C TRP A 73 -4.18 14.51 9.51
N LYS A 74 -5.05 13.66 8.98
CA LYS A 74 -6.16 13.05 9.71
C LYS A 74 -6.25 11.57 9.36
N TRP A 75 -6.01 10.70 10.34
CA TRP A 75 -5.87 9.26 10.13
C TRP A 75 -7.11 8.62 9.48
N SER A 76 -8.31 9.06 9.86
CA SER A 76 -9.58 8.56 9.29
C SER A 76 -9.76 8.89 7.81
N ASP A 77 -8.99 9.85 7.31
CA ASP A 77 -9.12 10.40 5.97
C ASP A 77 -7.98 9.92 5.06
N ASN A 78 -7.16 8.97 5.54
CA ASN A 78 -6.18 8.26 4.72
C ASN A 78 -6.89 7.49 3.62
N ALA A 79 -6.54 7.80 2.37
CA ALA A 79 -7.08 7.10 1.21
C ALA A 79 -6.29 5.82 0.97
N HIS A 80 -7.02 4.75 0.64
CA HIS A 80 -6.46 3.43 0.40
C HIS A 80 -7.25 2.74 -0.71
N LEU A 81 -6.57 2.16 -1.69
CA LEU A 81 -7.21 1.36 -2.73
C LEU A 81 -6.31 0.18 -3.08
N ALA A 82 -6.81 -1.03 -2.84
CA ALA A 82 -6.22 -2.25 -3.37
C ALA A 82 -6.91 -2.61 -4.69
N PHE A 83 -6.17 -3.10 -5.68
CA PHE A 83 -6.72 -3.51 -6.97
C PHE A 83 -5.83 -4.56 -7.65
N GLU A 84 -6.41 -5.30 -8.59
CA GLU A 84 -5.72 -6.31 -9.40
C GLU A 84 -6.00 -6.10 -10.89
N GLY A 85 -5.16 -6.69 -11.74
CA GLY A 85 -5.39 -6.71 -13.18
C GLY A 85 -6.63 -7.54 -13.52
N ALA A 86 -7.49 -6.97 -14.35
CA ALA A 86 -8.73 -7.57 -14.83
C ALA A 86 -9.00 -7.04 -16.24
N PRO A 87 -8.46 -7.69 -17.29
CA PRO A 87 -8.56 -7.20 -18.66
C PRO A 87 -10.01 -6.96 -19.10
N GLY A 88 -10.28 -5.78 -19.67
CA GLY A 88 -11.63 -5.38 -20.09
C GLY A 88 -12.53 -4.84 -18.97
N GLU A 89 -12.15 -4.97 -17.70
CA GLU A 89 -12.87 -4.35 -16.60
C GLU A 89 -12.51 -2.87 -16.45
N ARG A 90 -13.50 -2.10 -16.01
CA ARG A 90 -13.37 -0.69 -15.70
C ARG A 90 -14.00 -0.43 -14.34
N TRP A 91 -13.35 0.42 -13.56
CA TRP A 91 -13.89 0.85 -12.29
C TRP A 91 -13.54 2.32 -12.07
N ASP A 92 -14.45 3.08 -11.46
CA ASP A 92 -14.15 4.41 -10.98
C ASP A 92 -14.86 4.70 -9.66
N GLY A 93 -14.18 5.44 -8.78
CA GLY A 93 -14.70 5.72 -7.46
C GLY A 93 -13.66 6.25 -6.47
N PRO A 94 -14.08 6.50 -5.22
CA PRO A 94 -13.18 6.90 -4.14
C PRO A 94 -12.28 5.76 -3.67
N ALA A 95 -11.02 6.06 -3.33
CA ALA A 95 -10.08 5.13 -2.70
C ALA A 95 -10.38 4.98 -1.20
N LEU A 96 -11.44 4.23 -0.89
CA LEU A 96 -12.07 4.04 0.43
C LEU A 96 -12.61 5.32 1.09
N VAL A 97 -12.05 6.49 0.81
CA VAL A 97 -12.48 7.81 1.27
C VAL A 97 -12.58 8.78 0.09
N SER A 98 -13.39 9.83 0.24
CA SER A 98 -13.77 10.74 -0.86
C SER A 98 -12.65 11.64 -1.41
N GLY A 99 -11.54 11.80 -0.68
CA GLY A 99 -10.46 12.74 -1.04
C GLY A 99 -9.62 12.34 -2.27
N LEU A 100 -9.61 11.05 -2.62
CA LEU A 100 -8.82 10.52 -3.74
C LEU A 100 -9.74 9.71 -4.65
N TYR A 101 -10.03 10.25 -5.84
CA TYR A 101 -10.82 9.55 -6.84
C TYR A 101 -9.89 8.83 -7.80
N VAL A 102 -10.23 7.61 -8.17
CA VAL A 102 -9.41 6.78 -9.05
C VAL A 102 -10.31 6.20 -10.14
N ARG A 103 -9.84 6.23 -11.38
CA ARG A 103 -10.35 5.40 -12.47
C ARG A 103 -9.30 4.35 -12.84
N LEU A 104 -9.75 3.11 -12.92
CA LEU A 104 -9.00 1.93 -13.30
C LEU A 104 -9.49 1.45 -14.66
N GLU A 105 -8.56 1.23 -15.58
CA GLU A 105 -8.81 0.53 -16.85
C GLU A 105 -8.00 -0.78 -16.85
N ASN A 106 -8.62 -1.88 -17.29
CA ASN A 106 -8.08 -3.23 -17.24
C ASN A 106 -7.73 -3.71 -15.83
N ALA A 107 -8.45 -3.18 -14.83
CA ALA A 107 -8.26 -3.50 -13.43
C ALA A 107 -9.56 -3.29 -12.65
N ARG A 108 -9.64 -3.96 -11.50
CA ARG A 108 -10.78 -3.89 -10.61
C ARG A 108 -10.33 -3.79 -9.14
N PRO A 109 -11.11 -3.13 -8.28
CA PRO A 109 -10.79 -3.04 -6.86
C PRO A 109 -10.82 -4.42 -6.19
N ILE A 110 -9.90 -4.63 -5.25
CA ILE A 110 -9.97 -5.74 -4.29
C ILE A 110 -10.71 -5.22 -3.05
N THR A 111 -11.79 -5.91 -2.68
CA THR A 111 -12.65 -5.57 -1.55
C THR A 111 -12.60 -6.68 -0.48
N GLY A 112 -13.34 -6.50 0.63
CA GLY A 112 -13.44 -7.51 1.68
C GLY A 112 -12.23 -7.62 2.61
N TRP A 113 -11.28 -6.70 2.53
CA TRP A 113 -10.10 -6.66 3.40
C TRP A 113 -10.21 -5.61 4.53
N GLY A 114 -9.67 -5.94 5.70
CA GLY A 114 -9.75 -5.11 6.89
C GLY A 114 -9.12 -5.75 8.13
N GLU A 115 -9.47 -5.23 9.31
CA GLU A 115 -8.93 -5.71 10.60
C GLU A 115 -9.23 -7.19 10.83
N HIS A 116 -10.37 -7.69 10.33
CA HIS A 116 -10.77 -9.09 10.43
C HIS A 116 -9.82 -10.05 9.72
N ASN A 117 -8.94 -9.58 8.83
CA ASN A 117 -7.91 -10.42 8.22
C ASN A 117 -6.72 -10.69 9.13
N ILE A 118 -6.54 -9.94 10.23
CA ILE A 118 -5.46 -10.16 11.20
C ILE A 118 -5.86 -11.34 12.11
N PRO A 119 -5.11 -12.47 12.10
CA PRO A 119 -5.43 -13.64 12.92
C PRO A 119 -5.55 -13.30 14.41
N LEU A 120 -6.46 -13.97 15.13
CA LEU A 120 -6.72 -13.70 16.54
C LEU A 120 -5.47 -13.90 17.42
N ASP A 121 -4.60 -14.81 17.02
CA ASP A 121 -3.36 -15.20 17.68
C ASP A 121 -2.12 -14.42 17.20
N GLU A 122 -2.23 -13.54 16.21
CA GLU A 122 -1.13 -12.65 15.81
C GLU A 122 -0.81 -11.69 16.97
N GLN A 123 0.41 -11.81 17.51
CA GLN A 123 0.83 -11.05 18.68
C GLN A 123 0.66 -9.53 18.51
N ARG A 124 0.91 -9.02 17.29
CA ARG A 124 0.80 -7.59 16.99
C ARG A 124 -0.63 -7.11 16.84
N ARG A 125 -1.64 -7.99 16.80
CA ARG A 125 -3.06 -7.62 16.77
C ARG A 125 -3.48 -6.76 17.97
N ASN A 126 -2.82 -6.93 19.11
CA ASN A 126 -3.07 -6.11 20.31
C ASN A 126 -2.42 -4.72 20.25
N SER A 127 -1.49 -4.50 19.31
CA SER A 127 -0.92 -3.17 19.07
C SER A 127 -1.85 -2.35 18.20
N VAL A 128 -2.37 -1.24 18.73
CA VAL A 128 -3.22 -0.30 17.97
C VAL A 128 -2.57 0.10 16.65
N ARG A 129 -1.25 0.37 16.67
CA ARG A 129 -0.48 0.74 15.48
C ARG A 129 -0.54 -0.27 14.35
N PHE A 130 -0.46 -1.56 14.68
CA PHE A 130 -0.57 -2.64 13.68
C PHE A 130 -2.03 -2.91 13.34
N ARG A 131 -2.88 -3.05 14.35
CA ARG A 131 -4.30 -3.35 14.22
C ARG A 131 -5.03 -2.38 13.29
N THR A 132 -4.79 -1.07 13.40
CA THR A 132 -5.47 -0.05 12.59
C THR A 132 -4.75 0.28 11.28
N CYS A 133 -3.57 -0.30 11.02
CA CYS A 133 -2.82 -0.03 9.81
C CYS A 133 -3.47 -0.74 8.61
N ARG A 134 -4.12 0.02 7.72
CA ARG A 134 -4.76 -0.53 6.50
C ARG A 134 -3.79 -1.30 5.60
N ASN A 135 -2.52 -0.91 5.53
CA ASN A 135 -1.51 -1.67 4.79
C ASN A 135 -1.22 -3.03 5.44
N TYR A 136 -1.21 -3.08 6.76
CA TYR A 136 -0.98 -4.32 7.51
C TYR A 136 -2.17 -5.26 7.38
N GLN A 137 -3.38 -4.72 7.52
CA GLN A 137 -4.64 -5.42 7.25
C GLN A 137 -4.64 -6.03 5.83
N PHE A 138 -4.26 -5.25 4.82
CA PHE A 138 -4.17 -5.75 3.45
C PHE A 138 -3.03 -6.76 3.25
N ALA A 139 -1.89 -6.61 3.92
CA ALA A 139 -0.81 -7.59 3.88
C ALA A 139 -1.26 -8.95 4.44
N TRP A 140 -2.05 -8.94 5.52
CA TRP A 140 -2.68 -10.16 6.03
C TRP A 140 -3.68 -10.77 5.05
N TRP A 141 -4.53 -9.95 4.41
CA TRP A 141 -5.41 -10.43 3.34
C TRP A 141 -4.62 -11.08 2.19
N LEU A 142 -3.50 -10.48 1.77
CA LEU A 142 -2.63 -11.07 0.76
C LEU A 142 -2.02 -12.41 1.21
N ARG A 143 -1.64 -12.52 2.49
CA ARG A 143 -1.15 -13.79 3.06
C ARG A 143 -2.23 -14.86 3.00
N THR A 144 -3.46 -14.57 3.44
CA THR A 144 -4.53 -15.57 3.56
C THR A 144 -5.17 -15.92 2.23
N GLU A 145 -5.50 -14.91 1.40
CA GLU A 145 -6.30 -15.10 0.18
C GLU A 145 -5.46 -15.33 -1.08
N ARG A 146 -4.19 -14.93 -1.05
CA ARG A 146 -3.29 -14.98 -2.21
C ARG A 146 -2.01 -15.78 -1.94
N ASN A 147 -1.89 -16.38 -0.75
CA ASN A 147 -0.70 -17.11 -0.31
C ASN A 147 0.59 -16.29 -0.53
N ALA A 148 0.54 -14.99 -0.24
CA ALA A 148 1.64 -14.09 -0.52
C ALA A 148 2.90 -14.50 0.27
N PRO A 149 4.04 -14.72 -0.41
CA PRO A 149 5.25 -15.21 0.23
C PRO A 149 5.83 -14.18 1.21
N ASP A 150 6.58 -14.67 2.19
CA ASP A 150 7.37 -13.81 3.07
C ASP A 150 8.44 -13.06 2.29
N ALA A 151 8.59 -11.77 2.59
CA ALA A 151 9.70 -10.99 2.10
C ALA A 151 10.99 -11.54 2.73
N ARG A 152 12.07 -11.60 1.96
CA ARG A 152 13.38 -11.91 2.52
C ARG A 152 13.70 -10.90 3.63
N PRO A 153 14.25 -11.34 4.78
CA PRO A 153 14.68 -10.43 5.82
C PRO A 153 15.57 -9.34 5.21
N LYS A 154 15.25 -8.07 5.47
CA LYS A 154 16.18 -7.00 5.10
C LYS A 154 17.45 -7.24 5.89
N PHE A 155 18.58 -7.37 5.21
CA PHE A 155 19.88 -7.35 5.86
C PHE A 155 19.99 -6.04 6.65
N VAL A 156 19.96 -6.15 7.97
CA VAL A 156 20.36 -5.07 8.86
C VAL A 156 21.84 -5.29 9.07
N PRO A 157 22.73 -4.43 8.56
CA PRO A 157 24.15 -4.52 8.90
C PRO A 157 24.26 -4.54 10.43
N PRO A 158 25.11 -5.39 11.02
CA PRO A 158 25.35 -5.32 12.46
C PRO A 158 25.72 -3.88 12.80
N ASN A 159 25.09 -3.32 13.83
CA ASN A 159 25.48 -2.04 14.39
C ASN A 159 26.99 -2.11 14.66
N ARG A 160 27.78 -1.28 13.98
CA ARG A 160 29.17 -1.10 14.36
C ARG A 160 29.14 -0.53 15.79
N PRO A 161 29.80 -1.17 16.77
CA PRO A 161 29.96 -0.56 18.08
C PRO A 161 30.66 0.79 17.89
N GLY A 162 29.99 1.90 18.23
CA GLY A 162 30.59 3.25 18.21
C GLY A 162 29.84 4.35 17.44
N GLU A 163 28.80 4.05 16.66
CA GLU A 163 28.00 5.09 15.96
C GLU A 163 26.59 5.18 16.58
N GLY A 164 26.46 5.86 17.72
CA GLY A 164 25.15 6.02 18.37
C GLY A 164 25.10 6.76 19.70
N GLU A 165 26.25 7.09 20.32
CA GLU A 165 26.29 8.00 21.47
C GLU A 165 26.64 9.40 21.00
N GLN A 166 25.66 10.13 20.46
CA GLN A 166 25.60 11.59 20.51
C GLN A 166 24.29 12.09 19.91
N MET A 167 23.26 12.16 20.76
CA MET A 167 22.32 13.29 20.90
C MET A 167 21.15 12.86 21.78
N LEU A 168 21.41 12.85 23.07
CA LEU A 168 20.41 13.14 24.09
C LEU A 168 21.00 14.29 24.92
N LEU A 169 20.16 15.29 25.20
CA LEU A 169 20.38 16.45 26.08
C LEU A 169 20.88 17.72 25.38
N SER A 170 19.91 18.49 24.90
CA SER A 170 19.74 19.90 25.31
C SER A 170 18.26 20.25 25.25
#